data_AF-A0A1B9RWA7-F1
#
_entry.id   AF-A0A1B9RWA7-F1
#
_cell.length_a   1.000
_cell.length_b   1.000
_cell.length_c   1.000
_cell.angle_alpha   90.00
_cell.angle_beta   90.00
_cell.angle_gamma   90.00
#
_symmetry.space_group_name_H-M   'P 1'
#
loop_
_entity.id
_entity.type
_entity.pdbx_description
1 polymer ?
#
loop_
_entity_poly.entity_id
_entity_poly.type
_entity_poly.pdbx_seq_one_letter_code
_entity_poly.pdbx_strand_id
1 'polypeptide(L)'
;MSGQAEILHLHGPLTIKTIANVRDIIQVYLQEAASLSRSLTIDVDGNEDIDLTLPQLLLSARQTADHAGVALALSKPADGNFLTVLQRAGLLCGDRQKDSFWLEGKAA
;
A
#
# COMPACT_ATOMS: atom_id res chain seq x y z
N MET A 1 1.80 -17.69 14.20
CA MET A 1 1.24 -16.61 15.03
C MET A 1 0.45 -15.71 14.10
N SER A 2 -0.87 -15.85 14.06
CA SER A 2 -1.73 -14.95 13.26
C SER A 2 -1.76 -13.60 13.98
N GLY A 3 -0.84 -12.72 13.63
CA GLY A 3 -0.83 -11.35 14.14
C GLY A 3 -2.11 -10.65 13.71
N GLN A 4 -2.75 -9.92 14.62
CA GLN A 4 -3.88 -9.06 14.26
C GLN A 4 -3.42 -8.07 13.19
N ALA A 5 -4.17 -8.00 12.09
CA ALA A 5 -3.93 -7.04 11.03
C ALA A 5 -4.95 -5.91 11.13
N GLU A 6 -4.45 -4.69 11.06
CA GLU A 6 -5.28 -3.50 10.85
C GLU A 6 -5.45 -3.26 9.36
N ILE A 7 -6.65 -2.91 8.93
CA ILE A 7 -6.96 -2.64 7.52
C ILE A 7 -7.28 -1.16 7.37
N LEU A 8 -6.53 -0.48 6.51
CA LEU A 8 -6.80 0.90 6.08
C LEU A 8 -7.38 0.87 4.67
N HIS A 9 -8.63 1.30 4.54
CA HIS A 9 -9.28 1.47 3.24
C HIS A 9 -9.00 2.86 2.69
N LEU A 10 -8.40 2.93 1.50
CA LEU A 10 -8.17 4.17 0.76
C LEU A 10 -9.25 4.33 -0.29
N HIS A 11 -9.94 5.47 -0.24
CA HIS A 11 -11.07 5.79 -1.12
C HIS A 11 -10.97 7.19 -1.72
N GLY A 12 -11.64 7.37 -2.85
CA GLY A 12 -11.64 8.61 -3.61
C GLY A 12 -10.35 8.82 -4.42
N PRO A 13 -10.16 10.01 -5.02
CA PRO A 13 -8.99 10.25 -5.86
C PRO A 13 -7.68 10.06 -5.07
N LEU A 14 -6.82 9.17 -5.55
CA LEU A 14 -5.49 8.85 -4.99
C LEU A 14 -4.41 9.41 -5.94
N THR A 15 -4.38 10.74 -6.02
CA THR A 15 -3.57 11.50 -6.98
C THR A 15 -2.67 12.51 -6.28
N ILE A 16 -1.75 13.14 -7.00
CA ILE A 16 -0.83 14.17 -6.47
C ILE A 16 -1.54 15.28 -5.68
N LYS A 17 -2.79 15.61 -6.03
CA LYS A 17 -3.56 16.66 -5.34
C LYS A 17 -4.04 16.24 -3.94
N THR A 18 -4.24 14.94 -3.72
CA THR A 18 -4.80 14.37 -2.49
C THR A 18 -3.78 13.55 -1.71
N ILE A 19 -2.63 13.23 -2.31
CA ILE A 19 -1.65 12.28 -1.77
C ILE A 19 -1.06 12.72 -0.42
N ALA A 20 -1.01 14.02 -0.13
CA ALA A 20 -0.56 14.52 1.17
C ALA A 20 -1.48 14.06 2.30
N ASN A 21 -2.80 14.08 2.09
CA ASN A 21 -3.77 13.59 3.07
C ASN A 21 -3.64 12.09 3.26
N VAL A 22 -3.47 11.34 2.16
CA VAL A 22 -3.27 9.88 2.19
C VAL A 22 -1.99 9.52 2.97
N ARG A 23 -0.90 10.26 2.74
CA ARG A 23 0.35 10.11 3.50
C ARG A 23 0.13 10.29 4.99
N ASP A 24 -0.55 11.36 5.38
CA ASP A 24 -0.76 11.68 6.81
C ASP A 24 -1.62 10.59 7.48
N ILE A 25 -2.63 10.07 6.79
CA ILE A 25 -3.44 8.94 7.27
C ILE A 25 -2.59 7.68 7.42
N ILE A 26 -1.82 7.29 6.39
CA ILE A 26 -0.93 6.11 6.45
C ILE A 26 0.07 6.24 7.61
N GLN A 27 0.60 7.44 7.85
CA GLN A 27 1.54 7.67 8.95
C GLN A 27 0.90 7.41 10.32
N VAL A 28 -0.35 7.83 10.54
CA VAL A 28 -1.08 7.54 11.78
C VAL A 28 -1.26 6.03 11.96
N TYR A 29 -1.74 5.34 10.93
CA TYR A 29 -1.97 3.89 10.98
C TYR A 29 -0.66 3.11 11.19
N LEU A 30 0.46 3.54 10.60
CA LEU A 30 1.76 2.91 10.85
C LEU A 30 2.22 3.09 12.30
N GLN A 31 2.01 4.26 12.89
CA GLN A 31 2.35 4.51 14.29
C GLN A 31 1.49 3.67 15.23
N GLU A 32 0.18 3.58 14.97
CA GLU A 32 -0.74 2.75 15.74
C GLU A 32 -0.38 1.27 15.63
N ALA A 33 -0.18 0.76 14.42
CA ALA A 33 0.24 -0.63 14.17
C ALA A 33 1.56 -0.96 14.88
N ALA A 34 2.55 -0.07 14.86
CA ALA A 34 3.82 -0.24 15.57
C ALA A 34 3.60 -0.34 17.08
N SER A 35 2.80 0.57 17.65
CA SER A 35 2.52 0.60 19.09
C SER A 35 1.79 -0.66 19.58
N LEU A 36 0.97 -1.27 18.73
CA LEU A 36 0.18 -2.46 19.03
C LEU A 36 0.85 -3.77 18.57
N SER A 37 2.05 -3.71 17.99
CA SER A 37 2.74 -4.86 17.37
C SER A 37 1.85 -5.60 16.36
N ARG A 38 1.12 -4.84 15.53
CA ARG A 38 0.23 -5.34 14.47
C ARG A 38 0.82 -5.11 13.09
N SER A 39 0.31 -5.85 12.11
CA SER A 39 0.58 -5.54 10.70
C SER A 39 -0.46 -4.57 10.15
N LEU A 40 -0.06 -3.76 9.18
CA LEU A 40 -0.98 -2.88 8.44
C LEU A 40 -1.24 -3.46 7.04
N THR A 41 -2.51 -3.52 6.67
CA THR A 41 -2.97 -3.92 5.33
C THR A 41 -3.64 -2.72 4.68
N ILE A 42 -3.22 -2.37 3.47
CA ILE A 42 -3.81 -1.28 2.70
C ILE A 42 -4.79 -1.88 1.70
N ASP A 43 -6.04 -1.45 1.76
CA ASP A 43 -7.07 -1.81 0.80
C ASP A 43 -7.30 -0.64 -0.17
N VAL A 44 -7.18 -0.93 -1.46
CA VAL A 44 -7.35 0.03 -2.55
C VAL A 44 -8.27 -0.60 -3.58
N ASP A 45 -9.36 0.08 -3.93
CA ASP A 45 -10.11 -0.28 -5.12
C ASP A 45 -9.32 0.18 -6.36
N GLY A 46 -8.89 -0.75 -7.20
CA GLY A 46 -8.13 -0.43 -8.40
C GLY A 46 -8.92 0.36 -9.44
N ASN A 47 -10.22 0.58 -9.28
CA ASN A 47 -11.01 1.46 -10.16
C ASN A 47 -10.98 2.94 -9.74
N GLU A 48 -10.38 3.28 -8.59
CA GLU A 48 -10.22 4.67 -8.18
C GLU A 48 -9.36 5.47 -9.18
N ASP A 49 -9.47 6.81 -9.10
CA ASP A 49 -8.58 7.72 -9.83
C ASP A 49 -7.19 7.68 -9.19
N ILE A 50 -6.29 6.91 -9.79
CA ILE A 50 -4.95 6.65 -9.26
C ILE A 50 -3.90 7.21 -10.21
N ASP A 51 -2.92 7.93 -9.67
CA ASP A 51 -1.71 8.31 -10.41
C ASP A 51 -0.44 7.71 -9.78
N LEU A 52 0.72 8.01 -10.38
CA LEU A 52 2.02 7.50 -9.96
C LEU A 52 2.38 7.80 -8.50
N THR A 53 1.81 8.86 -7.91
CA THR A 53 2.15 9.26 -6.55
C THR A 53 1.67 8.26 -5.49
N LEU A 54 0.59 7.52 -5.74
CA LEU A 54 0.13 6.46 -4.83
C LEU A 54 1.15 5.31 -4.72
N PRO A 55 1.58 4.63 -5.80
CA PRO A 55 2.63 3.61 -5.72
C PRO A 55 3.91 4.12 -5.04
N GLN A 56 4.34 5.34 -5.35
CA GLN A 56 5.54 5.94 -4.75
C GLN A 56 5.38 6.14 -3.24
N LEU A 57 4.21 6.62 -2.80
CA LEU A 57 3.88 6.74 -1.39
C LEU A 57 3.89 5.37 -0.71
N LEU A 58 3.28 4.35 -1.32
CA LEU A 58 3.22 3.00 -0.73
C LEU A 58 4.61 2.35 -0.62
N LEU A 59 5.52 2.59 -1.57
CA LEU A 59 6.92 2.18 -1.45
C LEU A 59 7.64 2.87 -0.29
N SER A 60 7.45 4.18 -0.13
CA SER A 60 8.01 4.95 0.98
C SER A 60 7.43 4.51 2.34
N ALA A 61 6.12 4.27 2.39
CA ALA A 61 5.42 3.76 3.56
C ALA A 61 5.93 2.36 3.94
N ARG A 62 6.19 1.48 2.96
CA ARG A 62 6.77 0.17 3.22
C ARG A 62 8.15 0.26 3.86
N GLN A 63 9.03 1.11 3.34
CA GLN A 63 10.34 1.34 3.96
C GLN A 63 10.20 1.89 5.38
N THR A 64 9.26 2.80 5.61
CA THR A 64 8.98 3.33 6.95
C THR A 64 8.48 2.22 7.89
N ALA A 65 7.58 1.37 7.41
CA ALA A 65 7.03 0.24 8.17
C ALA A 65 8.12 -0.76 8.55
N ASP A 66 9.00 -1.11 7.61
CA ASP A 66 10.13 -2.02 7.83
C ASP A 66 11.07 -1.49 8.93
N HIS A 67 11.39 -0.19 8.93
CA HIS A 67 12.18 0.44 9.99
C HIS A 67 11.47 0.45 11.36
N ALA A 68 10.14 0.46 11.37
CA ALA A 68 9.32 0.41 12.57
C ALA A 68 8.97 -1.01 13.04
N GLY A 69 9.42 -2.05 12.32
CA GLY A 69 9.07 -3.45 12.61
C GLY A 69 7.62 -3.82 12.29
N VAL A 70 6.94 -3.02 11.48
CA VAL A 70 5.54 -3.24 11.04
C VAL A 70 5.55 -3.88 9.66
N ALA A 71 4.84 -5.00 9.50
CA ALA A 71 4.61 -5.56 8.17
C ALA A 71 3.51 -4.77 7.44
N LEU A 72 3.84 -4.21 6.28
CA LEU A 72 2.88 -3.54 5.38
C LEU A 72 2.57 -4.44 4.16
N ALA A 73 1.30 -4.63 3.84
CA ALA A 73 0.86 -5.38 2.66
C ALA A 73 -0.36 -4.74 2.00
N LEU A 74 -0.66 -5.11 0.74
CA LEU A 74 -1.96 -4.84 0.12
C LEU A 74 -2.97 -5.91 0.53
N SER A 75 -4.25 -5.57 0.65
CA SER A 75 -5.36 -6.52 0.92
C SER A 75 -5.54 -7.52 -0.21
N LYS A 76 -5.29 -7.09 -1.44
CA LYS A 76 -5.43 -7.86 -2.68
C LYS A 76 -4.36 -7.43 -3.69
N PRO A 77 -4.07 -8.24 -4.72
CA PRO A 77 -3.24 -7.80 -5.83
C PRO A 77 -3.76 -6.50 -6.45
N ALA A 78 -2.86 -5.62 -6.86
CA ALA A 78 -3.22 -4.42 -7.61
C ALA A 78 -3.97 -4.82 -8.90
N ASP A 79 -5.14 -4.21 -9.11
CA ASP A 79 -6.03 -4.44 -10.25
C ASP A 79 -6.36 -3.11 -10.96
N GLY A 80 -7.09 -3.19 -12.07
CA GLY A 80 -7.67 -2.02 -12.76
C GLY A 80 -6.68 -0.90 -13.12
N ASN A 81 -7.07 0.34 -12.80
CA ASN A 81 -6.26 1.55 -12.98
C ASN A 81 -4.97 1.48 -12.18
N PHE A 82 -5.00 0.92 -10.97
CA PHE A 82 -3.81 0.80 -10.13
C PHE A 82 -2.73 -0.05 -10.80
N LEU A 83 -3.11 -1.22 -11.32
CA LEU A 83 -2.21 -2.10 -12.06
C LEU A 83 -1.67 -1.41 -13.33
N THR A 84 -2.53 -0.70 -14.05
CA THR A 84 -2.15 0.05 -15.25
C THR A 84 -1.11 1.12 -14.96
N VAL A 85 -1.25 1.84 -13.83
CA VAL A 85 -0.27 2.84 -13.38
C VAL A 85 1.06 2.17 -13.05
N LEU A 86 1.06 1.06 -12.30
CA LEU A 86 2.28 0.32 -11.97
C LEU A 86 3.05 -0.13 -13.21
N GLN A 87 2.34 -0.66 -14.21
CA GLN A 87 2.92 -1.07 -15.49
C GLN A 87 3.53 0.11 -16.26
N ARG A 88 2.79 1.21 -16.41
CA ARG A 88 3.25 2.40 -17.14
C ARG A 88 4.42 3.10 -16.45
N ALA A 89 4.48 3.00 -15.14
CA ALA A 89 5.57 3.55 -14.33
C ALA A 89 6.85 2.71 -14.36
N GLY A 90 6.81 1.50 -14.94
CA GLY A 90 7.93 0.56 -14.89
C GLY A 90 8.19 -0.01 -13.49
N LEU A 91 7.18 -0.01 -12.61
CA LEU A 91 7.28 -0.54 -11.24
C LEU A 91 7.09 -2.06 -11.17
N LEU A 92 6.66 -2.69 -12.26
CA LEU A 92 6.64 -4.13 -12.44
C LEU A 92 7.78 -4.52 -13.38
N CYS A 93 8.68 -5.38 -12.92
CA CYS A 93 9.88 -5.76 -13.66
C CYS A 93 9.85 -7.21 -14.19
N GLY A 94 8.77 -7.94 -13.94
CA GLY A 94 8.61 -9.35 -14.33
C GLY A 94 9.34 -10.33 -13.39
N ASP A 95 10.03 -9.82 -12.39
CA ASP A 95 10.61 -10.61 -11.31
C ASP A 95 9.56 -10.79 -10.21
N ARG A 96 9.13 -12.05 -9.99
CA ARG A 96 8.07 -12.35 -9.03
C ARG A 96 8.40 -11.86 -7.62
N GLN A 97 9.64 -11.97 -7.17
CA GLN A 97 10.00 -11.59 -5.81
C GLN A 97 9.93 -10.07 -5.63
N LYS A 98 10.40 -9.30 -6.61
CA LYS A 98 10.34 -7.83 -6.59
C LYS A 98 8.91 -7.32 -6.75
N ASP A 99 8.12 -7.97 -7.58
CA ASP A 99 6.76 -7.56 -7.90
C ASP A 99 5.73 -8.08 -6.87
N SER A 100 6.12 -9.03 -6.00
CA SER A 100 5.26 -9.70 -5.01
C SER A 100 4.40 -8.76 -4.17
N PHE A 101 4.97 -7.63 -3.75
CA PHE A 101 4.26 -6.63 -2.95
C PHE A 101 2.99 -6.11 -3.64
N TRP A 102 3.05 -5.96 -4.96
CA TRP A 102 1.93 -5.50 -5.78
C TRP A 102 1.01 -6.65 -6.20
N LEU A 103 1.53 -7.87 -6.38
CA LEU A 103 0.85 -8.93 -7.11
C LEU A 103 0.33 -10.09 -6.26
N GLU A 104 0.73 -10.22 -4.99
CA GLU A 104 0.36 -11.38 -4.18
C GLU A 104 -0.76 -11.08 -3.17
N GLY A 105 -0.85 -9.84 -2.67
CA GLY A 105 -1.84 -9.45 -1.65
C GLY A 105 -1.76 -10.28 -0.36
N LYS A 106 -2.37 -9.80 0.71
CA LYS A 106 -2.72 -10.61 1.88
C LYS A 106 -4.24 -10.63 1.96
N ALA A 107 -4.83 -11.70 1.43
CA ALA A 107 -6.23 -11.98 1.67
C ALA A 107 -6.45 -11.96 3.19
N ALA A 108 -7.31 -11.05 3.65
CA ALA A 108 -7.73 -10.93 5.04
C ALA A 108 -8.43 -12.22 5.51
#